data_AF-A0A7X8Q349-F1
#
_entry.id   AF-A0A7X8Q349-F1
#
_cell.length_a   1.000
_cell.length_b   1.000
_cell.length_c   1.000
_cell.angle_alpha   90.00
_cell.angle_beta   90.00
_cell.angle_gamma   90.00
#
_symmetry.space_group_name_H-M   'P 1'
#
loop_
_entity.id
_entity.type
_entity.pdbx_description
1 polymer ?
#
loop_
_entity_poly.entity_id
_entity_poly.type
_entity_poly.pdbx_seq_one_letter_code
_entity_poly.pdbx_strand_id
1 'polypeptide(L)'
;MALNKYTQVTGGQLILLLITVVGATAIVHAPSMSIRVAGQNAWISLLLPATLYGMLVVWVTTKLALRFPGRTFGEYTQEILGIWPARLVWIMYLLYLASLLIVIVREFGNVLSTAFMPETPMVVFSLTLLLLALYAA
;
A
#
# COMPACT_ATOMS: atom_id res chain seq x y z
N MET A 1 15.33 20.63 -6.53
CA MET A 1 14.30 20.71 -7.58
C MET A 1 12.98 21.04 -6.89
N ALA A 2 12.51 22.29 -6.98
CA ALA A 2 11.30 22.69 -6.28
C ALA A 2 10.08 22.05 -6.96
N LEU A 3 9.33 21.23 -6.22
CA LEU A 3 8.12 20.58 -6.72
C LEU A 3 7.07 21.65 -7.07
N ASN A 4 6.50 21.54 -8.28
CA ASN A 4 5.50 22.46 -8.83
C ASN A 4 4.27 22.53 -7.89
N LYS A 5 3.59 23.67 -7.84
CA LYS A 5 2.40 23.90 -6.99
C LYS A 5 1.26 22.90 -7.28
N TYR A 6 1.27 22.31 -8.48
CA TYR A 6 0.34 21.27 -8.93
C TYR A 6 0.72 19.84 -8.50
N THR A 7 1.93 19.62 -7.98
CA THR A 7 2.42 18.31 -7.50
C THR A 7 2.25 18.16 -5.98
N GLN A 8 1.68 19.16 -5.31
CA GLN A 8 1.51 19.18 -3.86
C GLN A 8 0.10 18.69 -3.49
N VAL A 9 0.06 17.68 -2.62
CA VAL A 9 -1.16 17.08 -2.10
C VAL A 9 -1.51 17.78 -0.78
N THR A 10 -2.73 18.31 -0.65
CA THR A 10 -3.20 18.89 0.63
C THR A 10 -3.36 17.81 1.70
N GLY A 11 -3.35 18.19 2.98
CA GLY A 11 -3.52 17.23 4.09
C GLY A 11 -4.78 16.37 3.96
N GLY A 12 -5.90 16.96 3.54
CA GLY A 12 -7.14 16.22 3.28
C GLY A 12 -7.03 15.24 2.11
N GLN A 13 -6.40 15.65 1.01
CA GLN A 13 -6.16 14.75 -0.14
C GLN A 13 -5.20 13.61 0.23
N LEU A 14 -4.19 13.86 1.08
CA LEU A 14 -3.28 12.83 1.57
C LEU A 14 -4.02 11.80 2.41
N ILE A 15 -4.90 12.25 3.32
CA ILE A 15 -5.75 11.37 4.12
C ILE A 15 -6.64 10.51 3.21
N LEU A 16 -7.30 11.13 2.23
CA LEU A 16 -8.14 10.39 1.27
C LEU A 16 -7.33 9.36 0.49
N LEU A 17 -6.14 9.72 -0.01
CA LEU A 17 -5.25 8.79 -0.70
C LEU A 17 -4.88 7.61 0.19
N LEU A 18 -4.51 7.85 1.45
CA LEU A 18 -4.18 6.77 2.39
C LEU A 18 -5.38 5.87 2.67
N ILE A 19 -6.57 6.44 2.87
CA ILE A 19 -7.81 5.67 3.08
C ILE A 19 -8.11 4.82 1.84
N THR A 20 -8.01 5.38 0.64
CA THR A 20 -8.31 4.64 -0.60
C THR A 20 -7.29 3.53 -0.86
N VAL A 21 -5.98 3.84 -0.77
CA VAL A 21 -4.91 2.87 -1.08
C VAL A 21 -4.87 1.74 -0.05
N VAL A 22 -4.96 2.05 1.24
CA VAL A 22 -4.90 1.05 2.30
C VAL A 22 -6.25 0.35 2.46
N GLY A 23 -7.35 1.11 2.45
CA GLY A 23 -8.69 0.58 2.68
C GLY A 23 -9.16 -0.39 1.60
N ALA A 24 -8.81 -0.15 0.33
CA ALA A 24 -9.23 -1.00 -0.79
C ALA A 24 -8.79 -2.47 -0.62
N THR A 25 -7.60 -2.71 -0.06
CA THR A 25 -7.09 -4.06 0.19
C THR A 25 -7.41 -4.55 1.60
N ALA A 26 -7.31 -3.66 2.60
CA ALA A 26 -7.50 -4.03 4.01
C ALA A 26 -8.92 -4.49 4.33
N ILE A 27 -9.95 -3.90 3.71
CA ILE A 27 -11.37 -4.24 3.97
C ILE A 27 -11.69 -5.70 3.63
N VAL A 28 -11.09 -6.24 2.57
CA VAL A 28 -11.37 -7.61 2.10
C VAL A 28 -10.44 -8.63 2.76
N HIS A 29 -9.15 -8.32 2.85
CA HIS A 29 -8.15 -9.27 3.33
C HIS A 29 -7.98 -9.32 4.84
N ALA A 30 -8.04 -8.18 5.54
CA ALA A 30 -7.76 -8.18 6.97
C ALA A 30 -8.79 -9.03 7.74
N PRO A 31 -10.12 -8.92 7.50
CA PRO A 31 -11.09 -9.77 8.19
C PRO A 31 -10.93 -11.25 7.83
N SER A 32 -10.73 -11.58 6.55
CA SER A 32 -10.63 -12.98 6.12
C SER A 32 -9.42 -13.70 6.73
N MET A 33 -8.29 -13.01 6.86
CA MET A 33 -7.10 -13.55 7.54
C MET A 33 -7.29 -13.65 9.05
N SER A 34 -7.83 -12.62 9.69
CA SER A 34 -8.00 -12.58 11.14
C SER A 34 -9.07 -13.55 11.64
N ILE A 35 -10.20 -13.69 10.93
CA ILE A 35 -11.28 -14.64 11.27
C ILE A 35 -10.78 -16.09 11.17
N ARG A 36 -9.93 -16.40 10.18
CA ARG A 36 -9.38 -17.75 10.02
C ARG A 36 -8.55 -18.21 11.21
N VAL A 37 -7.93 -17.29 11.94
CA VAL A 37 -7.08 -17.59 13.11
C VAL A 37 -7.82 -17.38 14.43
N ALA A 38 -8.54 -16.26 14.58
CA ALA A 38 -9.13 -15.82 15.85
C ALA A 38 -10.67 -15.99 15.91
N GLY A 39 -11.30 -16.45 14.82
CA GLY A 39 -12.75 -16.64 14.74
C GLY A 39 -13.52 -15.36 15.08
N GLN A 40 -14.45 -15.47 16.03
CA GLN A 40 -15.27 -14.35 16.50
C GLN A 40 -14.47 -13.24 17.21
N ASN A 41 -13.25 -13.52 17.69
CA ASN A 41 -12.40 -12.54 18.37
C ASN A 41 -11.48 -11.76 17.42
N ALA A 42 -11.62 -11.96 16.10
CA ALA A 42 -10.80 -11.31 15.08
C ALA A 42 -10.86 -9.77 15.12
N TRP A 43 -12.01 -9.20 15.50
CA TRP A 43 -12.17 -7.74 15.58
C TRP A 43 -11.23 -7.10 16.61
N ILE A 44 -10.91 -7.80 17.71
CA ILE A 44 -9.96 -7.32 18.74
C ILE A 44 -8.57 -7.16 18.12
N SER A 45 -8.17 -8.08 17.24
CA SER A 45 -6.88 -8.05 16.55
C SER A 45 -6.78 -6.87 15.57
N LEU A 46 -7.90 -6.49 14.93
CA LEU A 46 -7.93 -5.30 14.08
C LEU A 46 -7.95 -4.00 14.91
N LEU A 47 -8.74 -3.94 15.99
CA LEU A 47 -8.90 -2.71 16.75
C LEU A 47 -7.68 -2.35 17.59
N LEU A 48 -7.03 -3.33 18.23
CA LEU A 48 -5.95 -3.06 19.17
C LEU A 48 -4.56 -3.19 18.51
N PRO A 49 -4.03 -4.40 18.23
CA PRO A 49 -2.66 -4.51 17.77
C PRO A 49 -2.44 -3.89 16.38
N ALA A 50 -3.39 -4.02 15.44
CA ALA A 50 -3.22 -3.40 14.12
C ALA A 50 -3.27 -1.86 14.18
N THR A 51 -4.18 -1.27 14.95
CA THR A 51 -4.23 0.20 15.15
C THR A 51 -2.98 0.73 15.85
N LEU A 52 -2.54 0.07 16.93
CA LEU A 52 -1.33 0.48 17.65
C LEU A 52 -0.09 0.41 16.76
N TYR A 53 0.04 -0.66 15.97
CA TYR A 53 1.11 -0.79 14.99
C TYR A 53 1.01 0.30 13.91
N GLY A 54 -0.17 0.55 13.36
CA GLY A 54 -0.41 1.61 12.38
C GLY A 54 -0.04 3.00 12.90
N MET A 55 -0.42 3.32 14.14
CA MET A 55 -0.04 4.57 14.81
C MET A 55 1.47 4.70 14.96
N LEU A 56 2.15 3.62 15.35
CA LEU A 56 3.61 3.60 15.45
C LEU A 56 4.27 3.85 14.07
N VAL A 57 3.78 3.19 13.02
CA VAL A 57 4.29 3.39 11.65
C VAL A 57 4.09 4.83 11.18
N VAL A 58 2.89 5.40 11.36
CA VAL A 58 2.59 6.79 11.00
C VAL A 58 3.49 7.76 11.78
N TRP A 59 3.69 7.51 13.07
CA TRP A 59 4.55 8.35 13.90
C TRP A 59 6.01 8.32 13.44
N VAL A 60 6.59 7.13 13.22
CA VAL A 60 7.97 6.97 12.74
C VAL A 60 8.15 7.62 11.37
N THR A 61 7.27 7.30 10.42
CA THR A 61 7.37 7.81 9.04
C THR A 61 7.23 9.33 8.99
N THR A 62 6.32 9.91 9.79
CA THR A 62 6.15 11.37 9.90
C THR A 62 7.39 12.02 10.51
N LYS A 63 7.94 11.44 11.60
CA LYS A 63 9.17 11.97 12.23
C LYS A 63 10.36 11.95 11.28
N LEU A 64 10.52 10.89 10.48
CA LEU A 64 11.57 10.82 9.47
C LEU A 64 11.35 11.83 8.35
N ALA A 65 10.12 11.96 7.84
CA ALA A 65 9.79 12.92 6.77
C ALA A 65 10.06 14.38 7.20
N LEU A 66 9.77 14.73 8.45
CA LEU A 66 10.07 16.05 9.00
C LEU A 66 11.56 16.28 9.27
N ARG A 67 12.33 15.21 9.57
CA ARG A 67 13.77 15.28 9.81
C ARG A 67 14.58 15.45 8.52
N PHE A 68 14.10 14.90 7.41
CA PHE A 68 14.76 14.95 6.11
C PHE A 68 13.88 15.66 5.06
N PRO A 69 13.61 16.97 5.23
CA PRO A 69 12.70 17.71 4.37
C PRO A 69 13.21 17.74 2.93
N GLY A 70 12.32 17.45 1.98
CA GLY A 70 12.63 17.49 0.55
C GLY A 70 13.48 16.33 0.03
N ARG A 71 13.78 15.32 0.88
CA ARG A 71 14.49 14.10 0.48
C ARG A 71 13.50 12.95 0.28
N THR A 72 13.78 12.10 -0.69
CA THR A 72 12.99 10.89 -0.96
C THR A 72 13.33 9.77 0.03
N PHE A 73 12.45 8.75 0.11
CA PHE A 73 12.68 7.55 0.92
C PHE A 73 14.06 6.92 0.65
N GLY A 74 14.46 6.80 -0.62
CA GLY A 74 15.76 6.23 -0.98
C GLY A 74 16.94 7.10 -0.51
N GLU A 75 16.83 8.42 -0.65
CA GLU A 75 17.90 9.36 -0.31
C GLU A 75 18.18 9.38 1.19
N TYR A 76 17.16 9.56 2.03
CA TYR A 76 17.39 9.60 3.46
C TYR A 76 17.74 8.21 4.03
N THR A 77 17.27 7.12 3.41
CA THR A 77 17.67 5.76 3.83
C THR A 77 19.16 5.53 3.58
N GLN A 78 19.68 6.01 2.44
CA GLN A 78 21.12 5.97 2.15
C GLN A 78 21.96 6.80 3.11
N GLU A 79 21.45 7.94 3.56
CA GLU A 79 22.14 8.77 4.54
C GLU A 79 22.14 8.16 5.94
N ILE A 80 21.04 7.53 6.36
CA ILE A 80 20.92 6.93 7.70
C ILE A 80 21.73 5.63 7.81
N LEU A 81 21.66 4.76 6.80
CA LEU A 81 22.22 3.41 6.86
C LEU A 81 23.57 3.28 6.13
N GLY A 82 23.88 4.20 5.20
CA GLY A 82 24.99 4.04 4.26
C GLY A 82 24.60 3.26 3.00
N ILE A 83 25.50 3.22 2.02
CA ILE A 83 25.17 2.79 0.65
C ILE A 83 24.75 1.31 0.52
N TRP A 84 25.42 0.41 1.24
CA TRP A 84 25.20 -1.03 1.15
C TRP A 84 23.87 -1.47 1.78
N PRO A 85 23.60 -1.20 3.07
CA PRO A 85 22.32 -1.56 3.69
C PRO A 85 21.15 -0.79 3.08
N ALA A 86 21.33 0.46 2.65
CA ALA A 86 20.25 1.19 1.98
C ALA A 86 19.86 0.57 0.64
N ARG A 87 20.83 0.08 -0.14
CA ARG A 87 20.55 -0.65 -1.38
C ARG A 87 19.76 -1.93 -1.12
N LEU A 88 20.08 -2.67 -0.04
CA LEU A 88 19.29 -3.84 0.37
C LEU A 88 17.84 -3.46 0.72
N VAL A 89 17.66 -2.44 1.58
CA VAL A 89 16.32 -1.94 1.94
C VAL A 89 15.54 -1.53 0.69
N TRP A 90 16.21 -0.90 -0.27
CA TRP A 90 15.56 -0.45 -1.49
C TRP A 90 15.14 -1.60 -2.40
N ILE A 91 15.97 -2.65 -2.53
CA ILE A 91 15.59 -3.89 -3.22
C ILE A 91 14.39 -4.55 -2.54
N MET A 92 14.43 -4.69 -1.20
CA MET A 92 13.31 -5.27 -0.44
C MET A 92 12.02 -4.47 -0.62
N TYR A 93 12.12 -3.15 -0.65
CA TYR A 93 10.98 -2.28 -0.88
C TYR A 93 10.41 -2.43 -2.30
N LEU A 94 11.26 -2.51 -3.33
CA LEU A 94 10.81 -2.74 -4.70
C LEU A 94 10.14 -4.12 -4.86
N LEU A 95 10.69 -5.16 -4.23
CA LEU A 95 10.06 -6.49 -4.21
C LEU A 95 8.72 -6.48 -3.48
N TYR A 96 8.62 -5.73 -2.38
CA TYR A 96 7.36 -5.52 -1.67
C TYR A 96 6.34 -4.82 -2.56
N LEU A 97 6.72 -3.73 -3.24
CA LEU A 97 5.83 -3.03 -4.18
C LEU A 97 5.38 -3.94 -5.34
N ALA A 98 6.29 -4.72 -5.92
CA ALA A 98 5.95 -5.67 -6.97
C ALA A 98 4.96 -6.74 -6.47
N SER A 99 5.18 -7.27 -5.27
CA SER A 99 4.28 -8.25 -4.64
C SER A 99 2.90 -7.63 -4.37
N LEU A 100 2.87 -6.39 -3.89
CA LEU A 100 1.64 -5.64 -3.62
C LEU A 100 0.84 -5.39 -4.91
N LEU A 101 1.50 -5.08 -6.03
CA LEU A 101 0.85 -4.96 -7.34
C LEU A 101 0.22 -6.28 -7.78
N ILE A 102 0.93 -7.41 -7.63
CA ILE A 102 0.40 -8.74 -7.97
C ILE A 102 -0.87 -9.04 -7.15
N VAL A 103 -0.83 -8.75 -5.84
CA VAL A 103 -1.99 -8.95 -4.95
C VAL A 103 -3.18 -8.09 -5.39
N ILE A 104 -2.98 -6.79 -5.65
CA ILE A 104 -4.06 -5.88 -6.07
C ILE A 104 -4.73 -6.37 -7.36
N VAL A 105 -3.93 -6.72 -8.37
CA VAL A 105 -4.45 -7.17 -9.67
C VAL A 105 -5.22 -8.48 -9.53
N ARG A 106 -4.75 -9.39 -8.68
CA ARG A 106 -5.40 -10.67 -8.42
C ARG A 106 -6.69 -10.50 -7.63
N GLU A 107 -6.71 -9.68 -6.59
CA GLU A 107 -7.90 -9.41 -5.80
C GLU A 107 -9.00 -8.76 -6.64
N PHE A 108 -8.64 -7.74 -7.42
CA PHE A 108 -9.58 -7.09 -8.32
C PHE A 108 -10.16 -8.08 -9.35
N GLY A 109 -9.28 -8.87 -9.99
CA GLY A 109 -9.70 -9.89 -10.93
C GLY A 109 -10.61 -10.95 -10.31
N ASN A 110 -10.27 -11.45 -9.12
CA ASN A 110 -11.06 -12.42 -8.38
C ASN A 110 -12.46 -11.88 -8.05
N VAL A 111 -12.56 -10.66 -7.53
CA VAL A 111 -13.86 -10.06 -7.20
C VAL A 111 -14.75 -9.98 -8.43
N LEU A 112 -14.22 -9.52 -9.56
CA LEU A 112 -14.99 -9.42 -10.80
C LEU A 112 -15.37 -10.79 -11.38
N SER A 113 -14.42 -11.73 -11.44
CA SER A 113 -14.66 -13.06 -12.02
C SER A 113 -15.41 -14.01 -11.10
N THR A 114 -15.71 -13.65 -9.85
CA THR A 114 -16.48 -14.51 -8.94
C THR A 114 -17.82 -13.90 -8.57
N ALA A 115 -17.88 -12.59 -8.32
CA ALA A 115 -19.11 -11.94 -7.87
C ALA A 115 -19.93 -11.32 -9.01
N PHE A 116 -19.31 -10.92 -10.13
CA PHE A 116 -19.98 -10.14 -11.17
C PHE A 116 -20.09 -10.88 -12.51
N MET A 117 -18.99 -11.46 -13.00
CA MET A 117 -18.89 -12.08 -14.33
C MET A 117 -18.20 -13.45 -14.23
N PRO A 118 -18.88 -14.47 -13.67
CA PRO A 118 -18.30 -15.79 -13.42
C PRO A 118 -17.80 -16.52 -14.67
N GLU A 119 -18.42 -16.25 -15.82
CA GLU A 119 -18.04 -16.83 -17.11
C GLU A 119 -16.80 -16.17 -17.74
N THR A 120 -16.35 -15.03 -17.21
CA THR A 120 -15.19 -14.31 -17.75
C THR A 120 -13.92 -14.69 -16.99
N PRO A 121 -12.86 -15.17 -17.68
CA PRO A 121 -11.61 -15.52 -17.02
C PRO A 121 -10.96 -14.30 -16.34
N MET A 122 -10.41 -14.51 -15.14
CA MET A 122 -9.71 -13.50 -14.35
C MET A 122 -8.64 -12.72 -15.14
N VAL A 123 -7.96 -13.40 -16.08
CA VAL A 123 -6.89 -12.81 -16.92
C VAL A 123 -7.39 -11.58 -17.69
N VAL A 124 -8.64 -11.58 -18.16
CA VAL A 124 -9.22 -10.45 -18.90
C VAL A 124 -9.27 -9.21 -18.00
N PHE A 125 -9.75 -9.35 -16.76
CA PHE A 125 -9.81 -8.25 -15.79
C PHE A 125 -8.43 -7.77 -15.34
N SER A 126 -7.48 -8.71 -15.19
CA SER A 126 -6.11 -8.36 -14.83
C SER A 126 -5.44 -7.53 -15.94
N LEU A 127 -5.61 -7.92 -17.21
CA LEU A 127 -5.05 -7.18 -18.34
C LEU A 127 -5.70 -5.80 -18.51
N THR A 128 -7.02 -5.69 -18.37
CA THR A 128 -7.70 -4.39 -18.49
C THR A 128 -7.27 -3.42 -17.40
N LEU A 129 -7.14 -3.88 -16.15
CA LEU A 129 -6.64 -3.07 -15.05
C LEU A 129 -5.20 -2.59 -15.30
N LEU A 130 -4.33 -3.48 -15.76
CA LEU A 130 -2.94 -3.13 -16.08
C LEU A 130 -2.83 -2.13 -17.24
N LEU A 131 -3.63 -2.29 -18.30
CA LEU A 131 -3.68 -1.35 -19.42
C LEU A 131 -4.20 0.01 -18.99
N LEU A 132 -5.23 0.06 -18.15
CA LEU A 132 -5.76 1.31 -17.59
C LEU A 132 -4.70 2.01 -16.72
N ALA A 133 -4.01 1.26 -15.88
CA ALA A 133 -2.94 1.79 -15.03
C ALA A 133 -1.77 2.34 -15.88
N LEU A 134 -1.38 1.63 -16.94
CA LEU A 134 -0.35 2.09 -17.87
C LEU A 134 -0.77 3.34 -18.63
N TYR A 135 -2.04 3.46 -19.00
CA TYR A 135 -2.57 4.67 -19.65
C TYR A 135 -2.60 5.89 -18.73
N ALA A 136 -2.80 5.69 -17.42
CA ALA A 136 -2.85 6.76 -16.42
C ALA A 136 -1.47 7.17 -15.87
N ALA A 137 -0.43 6.37 -16.09
CA ALA A 137 0.95 6.61 -15.63
C ALA A 137 1.70 7.60 -16.53
#